data_AF-A0A929ENW6-F1
#
_entry.id   AF-A0A929ENW6-F1
#
_cell.length_a   1.000
_cell.length_b   1.000
_cell.length_c   1.000
_cell.angle_alpha   90.00
_cell.angle_beta   90.00
_cell.angle_gamma   90.00
#
_symmetry.space_group_name_H-M   'P 1'
#
loop_
_entity.id
_entity.type
_entity.pdbx_description
1 polymer ?
#
loop_
_entity_poly.entity_id
_entity_poly.type
_entity_poly.pdbx_seq_one_letter_code
_entity_poly.pdbx_strand_id
1 'polypeptide(L)'
;MRPEESRELTARLEKAALYLLKLDIYRKPDDLARRFGFPLPVVRYWWRNVEDQTKESIPNRDLTPKQAKTIRKATQTLENWEKVKRYRPECGAKLSNGRKCKHSVVIRQPEGWDMGALADRCRMHGGASRRVRKKKEPEDE
;
A
#
# COMPACT_ATOMS: atom_id res chain seq x y z
N MET A 1 -3.94 5.22 12.25
CA MET A 1 -3.13 5.72 11.12
C MET A 1 -3.97 6.75 10.39
N ARG A 2 -3.41 7.92 10.11
CA ARG A 2 -4.07 8.99 9.35
C ARG A 2 -4.12 8.60 7.86
N PRO A 3 -5.07 9.14 7.07
CA PRO A 3 -5.13 8.85 5.63
C PRO A 3 -3.82 9.16 4.89
N GLU A 4 -3.11 10.21 5.29
CA GLU A 4 -1.81 10.62 4.73
C GLU A 4 -0.74 9.54 4.96
N GLU A 5 -0.62 9.04 6.19
CA GLU A 5 0.31 7.96 6.55
C GLU A 5 0.03 6.68 5.74
N SER A 6 -1.24 6.40 5.44
CA SER A 6 -1.61 5.26 4.59
C SER A 6 -1.21 5.49 3.12
N ARG A 7 -1.34 6.71 2.60
CA ARG A 7 -0.89 7.05 1.24
C ARG A 7 0.63 6.94 1.13
N GLU A 8 1.36 7.48 2.09
CA GLU A 8 2.82 7.37 2.17
C GLU A 8 3.30 5.92 2.29
N LEU A 9 2.61 5.10 3.08
CA LEU A 9 2.87 3.66 3.13
C LEU A 9 2.70 3.05 1.75
N THR A 10 1.61 3.36 1.06
CA THR A 10 1.29 2.78 -0.25
C THR A 10 2.32 3.18 -1.31
N ALA A 11 2.72 4.46 -1.34
CA ALA A 11 3.77 4.95 -2.23
C ALA A 11 5.12 4.27 -1.96
N ARG A 12 5.46 3.99 -0.70
CA ARG A 12 6.67 3.23 -0.35
C ARG A 12 6.61 1.78 -0.82
N LEU A 13 5.45 1.13 -0.70
CA LEU A 13 5.22 -0.24 -1.18
C LEU A 13 5.32 -0.31 -2.70
N GLU A 14 4.68 0.63 -3.40
CA GLU A 14 4.74 0.77 -4.85
C GLU A 14 6.19 0.95 -5.33
N LYS A 15 6.91 1.92 -4.78
CA LYS A 15 8.31 2.19 -5.15
C LYS A 15 9.21 0.97 -4.93
N ALA A 16 9.03 0.27 -3.82
CA ALA A 16 9.79 -0.95 -3.53
C ALA A 16 9.45 -2.09 -4.51
N ALA A 17 8.17 -2.29 -4.81
CA ALA A 17 7.73 -3.32 -5.76
C ALA A 17 8.26 -3.05 -7.17
N LEU A 18 8.12 -1.83 -7.66
CA LEU A 18 8.61 -1.42 -8.97
C LEU A 18 10.13 -1.55 -9.08
N TYR A 19 10.87 -1.19 -8.02
CA TYR A 19 12.33 -1.31 -8.01
C TYR A 19 12.78 -2.77 -8.17
N LEU A 20 12.13 -3.72 -7.48
CA LEU A 20 12.45 -5.14 -7.60
C LEU A 20 12.04 -5.73 -8.96
N LEU A 21 10.95 -5.24 -9.56
CA LEU A 21 10.51 -5.67 -10.89
C LEU A 21 11.42 -5.14 -12.01
N LYS A 22 11.87 -3.89 -11.93
CA LYS A 22 12.80 -3.29 -12.91
C LYS A 22 14.14 -4.02 -12.97
N LEU A 23 14.63 -4.48 -11.82
CA LEU A 23 15.87 -5.25 -11.71
C LEU A 23 15.71 -6.74 -12.01
N ASP A 24 14.53 -7.17 -12.48
CA ASP A 24 14.18 -8.56 -12.79
C ASP A 24 14.41 -9.55 -11.62
N ILE A 25 14.39 -9.06 -10.36
CA ILE A 25 14.45 -9.90 -9.16
C ILE A 25 13.20 -10.80 -9.09
N TYR A 26 12.07 -10.30 -9.60
CA TYR A 26 10.86 -11.06 -9.83
C TYR A 26 10.49 -10.95 -11.31
N ARG A 27 10.43 -12.10 -12.01
CA ARG A 27 10.20 -12.16 -13.46
C ARG A 27 8.87 -11.56 -13.88
N LYS A 28 7.82 -11.77 -13.07
CA LYS A 28 6.45 -11.29 -13.29
C LYS A 28 5.89 -10.54 -12.08
N PRO A 29 5.03 -9.53 -12.27
CA PRO A 29 4.35 -8.84 -11.18
C PRO A 29 3.55 -9.81 -10.30
N ASP A 30 2.97 -10.84 -10.90
CA ASP A 30 2.22 -11.90 -10.22
C ASP A 30 3.07 -12.69 -9.20
N ASP A 31 4.36 -12.89 -9.46
CA ASP A 31 5.25 -13.62 -8.55
C ASP A 31 5.55 -12.78 -7.30
N LEU A 32 5.81 -11.48 -7.50
CA LEU A 32 5.97 -10.52 -6.41
C LEU A 32 4.68 -10.41 -5.59
N ALA A 33 3.53 -10.30 -6.25
CA ALA A 33 2.24 -10.18 -5.58
C ALA A 33 1.95 -11.39 -4.69
N ARG A 34 2.19 -12.61 -5.19
CA ARG A 34 2.02 -13.84 -4.42
C ARG A 34 3.01 -13.91 -3.25
N ARG A 35 4.28 -13.55 -3.47
CA ARG A 35 5.32 -13.62 -2.43
C ARG A 35 5.02 -12.75 -1.22
N PHE A 36 4.53 -11.52 -1.44
CA PHE A 36 4.29 -10.56 -0.35
C PHE A 36 2.81 -10.40 0.00
N GLY A 37 1.93 -11.17 -0.64
CA GLY A 37 0.49 -11.14 -0.43
C GLY A 37 -0.13 -9.78 -0.75
N PHE A 38 0.23 -9.22 -1.91
CA PHE A 38 -0.46 -8.07 -2.51
C PHE A 38 -1.63 -8.55 -3.39
N PRO A 39 -2.69 -7.73 -3.54
CA PRO A 39 -3.68 -7.99 -4.56
C PRO A 39 -3.06 -7.89 -5.97
N LEU A 40 -3.24 -8.91 -6.80
CA LEU A 40 -2.70 -8.93 -8.16
C LEU A 40 -3.09 -7.71 -9.01
N PRO A 41 -4.35 -7.22 -8.98
CA PRO A 41 -4.74 -6.05 -9.77
C PRO A 41 -3.92 -4.80 -9.43
N VAL A 42 -3.53 -4.62 -8.17
CA VAL A 42 -2.73 -3.48 -7.72
C VAL A 42 -1.33 -3.54 -8.31
N VAL A 43 -0.62 -4.66 -8.16
CA VAL A 43 0.76 -4.78 -8.64
C VAL A 43 0.81 -4.68 -10.16
N ARG A 44 -0.17 -5.25 -10.85
CA ARG A 44 -0.31 -5.11 -12.32
C ARG A 44 -0.59 -3.66 -12.71
N TYR A 45 -1.43 -2.94 -11.97
CA TYR A 45 -1.69 -1.52 -12.21
C TYR A 45 -0.42 -0.68 -12.06
N TRP A 46 0.32 -0.84 -10.95
CA TRP A 46 1.60 -0.17 -10.76
C TRP A 46 2.56 -0.44 -11.91
N TRP A 47 2.71 -1.72 -12.30
CA TRP A 47 3.63 -2.09 -13.37
C TRP A 47 3.25 -1.48 -14.73
N ARG A 48 1.94 -1.44 -15.06
CA ARG A 48 1.45 -0.86 -16.32
C ARG A 48 1.70 0.63 -16.44
N ASN A 49 1.67 1.37 -15.32
CA ASN A 49 1.85 2.82 -15.30
C ASN A 49 3.31 3.26 -15.22
N VAL A 50 4.26 2.33 -15.33
CA VAL A 50 5.66 2.68 -15.49
C VAL A 50 5.90 3.07 -16.95
N GLU A 51 6.27 4.32 -17.20
CA GLU A 51 6.57 4.85 -18.55
C GLU A 51 7.68 4.06 -19.24
N ASP A 52 8.67 3.59 -18.48
CA ASP A 52 9.80 2.81 -18.96
C ASP A 52 9.84 1.42 -18.31
N GLN A 53 9.22 0.45 -19.00
CA GLN A 53 9.24 -0.98 -18.63
C GLN A 53 10.47 -1.71 -19.16
N THR A 54 11.51 -0.99 -19.62
CA THR A 54 12.76 -1.63 -19.98
C THR A 54 13.36 -2.30 -18.74
N LYS A 55 13.69 -3.58 -18.90
CA LYS A 55 14.30 -4.39 -17.85
C LYS A 55 15.81 -4.24 -17.96
N GLU A 56 16.40 -3.44 -17.08
CA GLU A 56 17.85 -3.47 -16.87
C GLU A 56 18.18 -4.60 -15.90
N SER A 57 18.13 -5.83 -16.42
CA SER A 57 18.55 -7.01 -15.65
C SER A 57 20.06 -6.91 -15.38
N ILE A 58 20.42 -6.55 -14.16
CA ILE A 58 21.81 -6.56 -13.70
C ILE A 58 22.09 -7.95 -13.13
N PRO A 59 23.04 -8.72 -13.68
CA PRO A 59 23.45 -9.99 -13.09
C PRO A 59 23.87 -9.79 -11.63
N ASN A 60 23.56 -10.75 -10.75
CA ASN A 60 23.91 -10.66 -9.32
C ASN A 60 25.39 -10.35 -9.07
N ARG A 61 26.29 -10.78 -9.98
CA ARG A 61 27.74 -10.54 -9.90
C ARG A 61 28.11 -9.07 -10.12
N ASP A 62 27.28 -8.33 -10.86
CA ASP A 62 27.55 -6.95 -11.28
C ASP A 62 26.76 -5.94 -10.43
N LEU A 63 26.08 -6.40 -9.37
CA LEU A 63 25.38 -5.54 -8.43
C LEU A 63 26.37 -4.68 -7.63
N THR A 64 26.23 -3.36 -7.76
CA THR A 64 26.96 -2.45 -6.89
C THR A 64 26.52 -2.62 -5.43
N PRO A 65 27.39 -2.36 -4.44
CA PRO A 65 27.01 -2.40 -3.02
C PRO A 65 25.80 -1.51 -2.68
N LYS A 66 25.66 -0.39 -3.39
CA LYS A 66 24.53 0.55 -3.27
C LYS A 66 23.22 -0.07 -3.76
N GLN A 67 23.23 -0.76 -4.91
CA GLN A 67 22.06 -1.49 -5.42
C GLN A 67 21.70 -2.65 -4.49
N ALA A 68 22.66 -3.47 -4.08
CA ALA A 68 22.43 -4.57 -3.13
C ALA A 68 21.81 -4.09 -1.80
N LYS A 69 22.24 -2.93 -1.29
CA LYS A 69 21.61 -2.31 -0.12
C LYS A 69 20.17 -1.86 -0.39
N THR A 70 19.92 -1.29 -1.57
CA THR A 70 18.58 -0.81 -1.96
C THR A 70 17.61 -1.98 -2.17
N ILE A 71 18.04 -3.07 -2.81
CA ILE A 71 17.28 -4.31 -2.96
C ILE A 71 16.87 -4.85 -1.60
N ARG A 72 17.82 -4.98 -0.65
CA ARG A 72 17.52 -5.43 0.72
C ARG A 72 16.47 -4.56 1.41
N LYS A 73 16.59 -3.23 1.29
CA LYS A 73 15.61 -2.29 1.85
C LYS A 73 14.23 -2.40 1.18
N ALA A 74 14.18 -2.58 -0.14
CA ALA A 74 12.94 -2.76 -0.88
C ALA A 74 12.24 -4.05 -0.45
N THR A 75 12.97 -5.17 -0.40
CA THR A 75 12.46 -6.44 0.11
C THR A 75 11.93 -6.31 1.53
N GLN A 76 12.70 -5.70 2.45
CA GLN A 76 12.27 -5.47 3.82
C GLN A 76 11.00 -4.61 3.91
N THR A 77 10.86 -3.61 3.03
CA THR A 77 9.66 -2.77 2.96
C THR A 77 8.43 -3.60 2.59
N LEU A 78 8.55 -4.50 1.61
CA LEU A 78 7.46 -5.39 1.21
C LEU A 78 7.18 -6.48 2.26
N GLU A 79 8.19 -7.00 2.96
CA GLU A 79 7.98 -7.95 4.07
C GLU A 79 7.25 -7.31 5.25
N ASN A 80 7.53 -6.04 5.53
CA ASN A 80 6.82 -5.29 6.57
C ASN A 80 5.33 -5.11 6.25
N TRP A 81 4.91 -5.23 4.98
CA TRP A 81 3.48 -5.22 4.62
C TRP A 81 2.72 -6.36 5.31
N GLU A 82 3.30 -7.55 5.41
CA GLU A 82 2.69 -8.68 6.10
C GLU A 82 2.43 -8.37 7.57
N LYS A 83 3.38 -7.68 8.22
CA LYS A 83 3.21 -7.21 9.60
C LYS A 83 2.09 -6.17 9.70
N VAL A 84 2.01 -5.22 8.77
CA VAL A 84 0.94 -4.22 8.74
C VAL A 84 -0.43 -4.88 8.54
N LYS A 85 -0.54 -5.90 7.67
CA LYS A 85 -1.78 -6.64 7.47
C LYS A 85 -2.23 -7.37 8.73
N ARG A 86 -1.32 -7.92 9.53
CA ARG A 86 -1.64 -8.62 10.79
C ARG A 86 -1.96 -7.65 11.92
N TYR A 87 -1.09 -6.66 12.13
CA TYR A 87 -1.16 -5.70 13.23
C TYR A 87 -1.66 -4.34 12.74
N ARG A 88 -2.84 -4.36 12.12
CA ARG A 88 -3.47 -3.14 11.60
C ARG A 88 -3.80 -2.20 12.75
N PRO A 89 -3.61 -0.89 12.55
CA PRO A 89 -3.93 0.10 13.58
C PRO A 89 -5.42 0.06 13.94
N GLU A 90 -5.74 0.47 15.16
CA GLU A 90 -7.12 0.55 15.63
C GLU A 90 -7.90 1.67 14.91
N CYS A 91 -9.20 1.46 14.77
CA CYS A 91 -10.15 2.40 14.16
C CYS A 91 -10.21 3.74 14.90
N GLY A 92 -10.24 3.72 16.23
CA GLY A 92 -10.25 4.92 17.06
C GLY A 92 -11.52 5.79 16.94
N ALA A 93 -12.62 5.28 16.37
CA ALA A 93 -13.89 6.01 16.32
C ALA A 93 -14.44 6.22 17.73
N LYS A 94 -15.00 7.39 18.02
CA LYS A 94 -15.67 7.64 19.31
C LYS A 94 -17.02 6.92 19.32
N LEU A 95 -17.22 6.06 20.31
CA LEU A 95 -18.46 5.34 20.56
C LEU A 95 -19.42 6.20 21.40
N SER A 96 -20.69 5.82 21.46
CA SER A 96 -21.72 6.51 22.26
C SER A 96 -21.39 6.57 23.76
N ASN A 97 -20.63 5.60 24.27
CA ASN A 97 -20.14 5.56 25.64
C ASN A 97 -18.82 6.34 25.87
N GLY A 98 -18.38 7.15 24.91
CA GLY A 98 -17.15 7.95 24.98
C GLY A 98 -15.84 7.15 24.76
N ARG A 99 -15.89 5.81 24.70
CA ARG A 99 -14.69 4.98 24.44
C ARG A 99 -14.30 5.02 22.96
N LYS A 100 -13.05 4.65 22.65
CA LYS A 100 -12.56 4.49 21.28
C LYS A 100 -12.77 3.07 20.78
N CYS A 101 -13.18 2.93 19.51
CA CYS A 101 -13.29 1.65 18.85
C CYS A 101 -11.92 0.99 18.66
N LYS A 102 -11.77 -0.24 19.15
CA LYS A 102 -10.54 -1.05 19.07
C LYS A 102 -10.46 -1.96 17.85
N HIS A 103 -11.50 -2.02 17.02
CA HIS A 103 -11.45 -2.83 15.81
C HIS A 103 -10.38 -2.29 14.86
N SER A 104 -9.66 -3.19 14.21
CA SER A 104 -8.66 -2.80 13.21
C SER A 104 -9.28 -2.05 12.03
N VAL A 105 -8.52 -1.11 11.49
CA VAL A 105 -8.86 -0.48 10.21
C VAL A 105 -8.96 -1.52 9.08
N VAL A 106 -9.76 -1.19 8.07
CA VAL A 106 -9.97 -2.04 6.88
C VAL A 106 -8.82 -1.88 5.90
N ILE A 107 -8.39 -2.97 5.27
CA ILE A 107 -7.55 -2.90 4.06
C ILE A 107 -8.48 -2.60 2.89
N ARG A 108 -8.19 -1.53 2.14
CA ARG A 108 -9.01 -1.15 0.99
C ARG A 108 -8.92 -2.22 -0.11
N GLN A 109 -10.01 -2.33 -0.87
CA GLN A 109 -10.02 -3.09 -2.11
C GLN A 109 -9.04 -2.46 -3.12
N PRO A 110 -8.52 -3.21 -4.10
CA PRO A 110 -7.54 -2.74 -5.07
C PRO A 110 -7.85 -1.37 -5.68
N GLU A 111 -9.12 -1.10 -5.99
CA GLU A 111 -9.58 0.12 -6.65
C GLU A 111 -9.44 1.37 -5.77
N GLY A 112 -9.24 1.22 -4.46
CA GLY A 112 -9.09 2.31 -3.51
C GLY A 112 -7.67 2.52 -3.00
N TRP A 113 -6.67 1.83 -3.56
CA TRP A 113 -5.28 1.96 -3.10
C TRP A 113 -4.62 3.29 -3.48
N ASP A 114 -5.18 4.02 -4.45
CA ASP A 114 -4.88 5.42 -4.75
C ASP A 114 -5.09 6.34 -3.54
N MET A 115 -6.13 6.08 -2.74
CA MET A 115 -6.40 6.73 -1.45
C MET A 115 -5.58 6.17 -0.28
N GLY A 116 -4.75 5.15 -0.54
CA GLY A 116 -3.95 4.42 0.43
C GLY A 116 -4.50 3.02 0.73
N ALA A 117 -3.62 2.05 0.96
CA ALA A 117 -3.95 0.63 1.18
C ALA A 117 -4.80 0.37 2.44
N LEU A 118 -4.75 1.26 3.44
CA LEU A 118 -5.57 1.19 4.64
C LEU A 118 -6.65 2.28 4.61
N ALA A 119 -7.82 1.92 5.12
CA ALA A 119 -8.89 2.87 5.37
C ALA A 119 -8.66 3.63 6.68
N ASP A 120 -9.39 4.73 6.85
CA ASP A 120 -9.30 5.55 8.06
C ASP A 120 -9.92 4.87 9.29
N ARG A 121 -10.85 3.92 9.06
CA ARG A 121 -11.71 3.31 10.08
C ARG A 121 -11.91 1.81 9.85
N CYS A 122 -12.49 1.12 10.83
CA CYS A 122 -12.95 -0.25 10.67
C CYS A 122 -14.24 -0.33 9.86
N ARG A 123 -14.65 -1.56 9.48
CA ARG A 123 -15.83 -1.80 8.64
C ARG A 123 -17.12 -1.23 9.24
N MET A 124 -17.29 -1.36 10.55
CA MET A 124 -18.45 -0.85 11.31
C MET A 124 -18.53 0.68 11.34
N HIS A 125 -17.40 1.36 11.22
CA HIS A 125 -17.32 2.82 11.26
C HIS A 125 -17.03 3.43 9.88
N GLY A 126 -17.45 2.73 8.81
CA GLY A 126 -17.40 3.25 7.44
C GLY A 126 -16.05 3.08 6.72
N GLY A 127 -15.13 2.26 7.21
CA GLY A 127 -13.82 2.03 6.57
C GLY A 127 -13.90 1.50 5.14
N ALA A 128 -14.96 0.77 4.80
CA ALA A 128 -15.21 0.29 3.43
C ALA A 128 -16.13 1.22 2.61
N SER A 129 -16.64 2.29 3.21
CA SER A 129 -17.53 3.21 2.51
C SER A 129 -16.69 4.10 1.58
N ARG A 130 -17.01 4.08 0.28
CA ARG A 130 -16.50 5.03 -0.72
C ARG A 130 -17.10 6.42 -0.47
N ARG A 131 -17.02 6.97 0.74
CA ARG A 131 -17.50 8.33 0.95
C ARG A 131 -16.40 9.30 0.52
N VAL A 132 -16.51 9.72 -0.74
CA VAL A 132 -16.24 11.10 -1.11
C VAL A 132 -17.00 11.95 -0.10
N ARG A 133 -16.30 12.58 0.85
CA ARG A 133 -16.90 13.63 1.67
C ARG A 133 -17.32 14.73 0.70
N LYS A 134 -18.59 14.78 0.30
CA LYS A 134 -19.18 16.02 -0.20
C LYS A 134 -18.92 17.06 0.90
N LYS A 135 -18.14 18.10 0.59
CA LYS A 135 -18.15 19.32 1.40
C LYS A 135 -19.62 19.75 1.45
N LYS A 136 -20.13 20.00 2.66
CA LYS A 136 -21.33 20.84 2.78
C LYS A 136 -20.89 22.20 2.28
N GLU A 137 -21.42 22.64 1.15
CA GLU A 137 -21.46 24.06 0.85
C GLU A 137 -22.27 24.72 1.97
N PRO A 138 -21.82 25.87 2.53
CA PRO A 138 -22.70 26.66 3.36
C PRO A 138 -23.87 27.11 2.48
N GLU A 139 -25.10 26.82 2.90
CA GLU A 139 -26.27 27.53 2.39
C GLU A 139 -26.10 28.98 2.89
N ASP A 140 -25.77 29.88 1.97
CA ASP A 140 -25.83 31.32 2.20
C ASP A 140 -27.33 31.70 2.28
N GLU A 141 -27.79 32.06 3.49
CA GLU A 141 -28.96 32.90 3.73
C GLU A 141 -28.54 34.38 3.70
#